data_AF-A0A951BIB3-F1
#
_entry.id   AF-A0A951BIB3-F1
#
_cell.length_a   1.000
_cell.length_b   1.000
_cell.length_c   1.000
_cell.angle_alpha   90.00
_cell.angle_beta   90.00
_cell.angle_gamma   90.00
#
_symmetry.space_group_name_H-M   'P 1'
#
loop_
_entity.id
_entity.type
_entity.pdbx_description
1 polymer ?
#
loop_
_entity_poly.entity_id
_entity_poly.type
_entity_poly.pdbx_seq_one_letter_code
_entity_poly.pdbx_strand_id
1 'polypeptide(L)'
;MRQLQCRDRRRRRTEGQGNGGRVMCTTCGCGEMGSVLYTDPATGAQLVVPGGQPSSVAHSHAPDYHHHHHHAHEHGHAHDHAHIHDHSHARTITLEQDILAKNQLAAERNRGWFDGREVLAINLLSAPGAGKTSILERTIRELGATPPIYVIEGDQATLNDSERIRAAGAPVLQINTGTGCHLDAEMV
;
A
#
# COMPACT_ATOMS: atom_id res chain seq x y z
N MET A 1 25.56 21.82 9.65
CA MET A 1 25.56 22.39 11.02
C MET A 1 24.13 22.33 11.55
N ARG A 2 23.94 21.81 12.77
CA ARG A 2 22.68 21.60 13.54
C ARG A 2 21.85 20.34 13.24
N GLN A 3 22.20 19.31 14.00
CA GLN A 3 21.35 18.22 14.47
C GLN A 3 20.12 18.76 15.24
N LEU A 4 18.96 18.13 15.08
CA LEU A 4 17.93 18.10 16.12
C LEU A 4 17.71 16.66 16.57
N GLN A 5 17.97 16.45 17.86
CA GLN A 5 17.85 15.20 18.59
C GLN A 5 16.37 14.91 18.89
N CYS A 6 15.86 13.73 18.52
CA CYS A 6 14.58 13.25 19.02
C CYS A 6 14.82 12.51 20.35
N ARG A 7 14.31 13.10 21.44
CA ARG A 7 14.41 12.58 22.80
C ARG A 7 13.50 11.35 22.98
N ASP A 8 14.14 10.25 23.38
CA ASP A 8 13.56 9.07 24.00
C ASP A 8 12.60 9.46 25.16
N ARG A 9 11.32 9.10 25.02
CA ARG A 9 10.33 9.10 26.11
C ARG A 9 9.80 7.68 26.27
N ARG A 10 10.52 6.92 27.10
CA ARG A 10 10.00 5.76 27.84
C ARG A 10 8.58 6.06 28.37
N ARG A 11 7.57 5.37 27.85
CA ARG A 11 6.27 5.21 28.51
C ARG A 11 6.07 3.75 28.88
N ARG A 12 5.66 3.59 30.14
CA ARG A 12 5.57 2.37 30.92
C ARG A 12 4.51 1.42 30.35
N ARG A 13 4.81 0.12 30.46
CA ARG A 13 3.87 -1.00 30.40
C ARG A 13 2.71 -0.78 31.36
N THR A 14 1.50 -1.06 30.89
CA THR A 14 0.42 -1.64 31.69
C THR A 14 -0.13 -2.82 30.91
N GLU A 15 0.00 -4.01 31.49
CA GLU A 15 -0.60 -5.26 31.03
C GLU A 15 -2.13 -5.17 31.15
N GLY A 16 -2.84 -5.77 30.18
CA GLY A 16 -4.30 -5.89 30.18
C GLY A 16 -4.79 -6.75 29.01
N GLN A 17 -5.23 -7.96 29.35
CA GLN A 17 -5.93 -8.99 28.57
C GLN A 17 -6.44 -8.66 27.14
N GLY A 18 -6.15 -9.58 26.22
CA GLY A 18 -7.20 -10.35 25.54
C GLY A 18 -7.61 -9.97 24.10
N ASN A 19 -7.36 -10.93 23.20
CA ASN A 19 -8.13 -11.29 22.00
C ASN A 19 -7.67 -10.74 20.62
N GLY A 20 -7.43 -11.68 19.70
CA GLY A 20 -7.32 -11.45 18.25
C GLY A 20 -5.94 -11.01 17.76
N GLY A 21 -5.06 -11.96 17.41
CA GLY A 21 -3.77 -11.68 16.78
C GLY A 21 -3.92 -10.94 15.45
N ARG A 22 -3.84 -9.60 15.49
CA ARG A 22 -3.61 -8.77 14.31
C ARG A 22 -2.18 -8.99 13.84
N VAL A 23 -2.03 -9.65 12.70
CA VAL A 23 -0.74 -9.75 11.98
C VAL A 23 -0.40 -8.35 11.46
N MET A 24 0.46 -7.64 12.18
CA MET A 24 1.04 -6.38 11.71
C MET A 24 2.17 -6.69 10.73
N CYS A 25 2.04 -6.25 9.49
CA CYS A 25 3.18 -6.12 8.59
C CYS A 25 4.09 -5.00 9.14
N THR A 26 5.29 -5.36 9.60
CA THR A 26 6.22 -4.44 10.27
C THR A 26 7.02 -3.57 9.31
N THR A 27 6.91 -3.81 8.00
CA THR A 27 7.68 -3.09 6.96
C THR A 27 6.94 -1.87 6.43
N CYS A 28 5.60 -1.85 6.51
CA CYS A 28 4.77 -0.69 6.16
C CYS A 28 3.51 -0.77 7.02
N GLY A 29 3.29 0.18 7.94
CA GLY A 29 2.21 0.15 8.94
C GLY A 29 0.79 0.33 8.39
N CYS A 30 0.47 -0.24 7.24
CA CYS A 30 -0.81 -0.08 6.53
C CYS A 30 -1.69 -1.32 6.77
N GLY A 31 -2.32 -1.40 7.93
CA GLY A 31 -3.17 -2.53 8.32
C GLY A 31 -4.62 -2.46 7.81
N GLU A 32 -5.06 -1.34 7.24
CA GLU A 32 -6.42 -1.17 6.73
C GLU A 32 -6.34 -0.37 5.43
N MET A 33 -6.65 -1.01 4.29
CA MET A 33 -6.91 -0.30 3.04
C MET A 33 -8.19 0.51 3.26
N GLY A 34 -8.02 1.81 3.55
CA GLY A 34 -9.12 2.75 3.66
C GLY A 34 -9.89 2.86 2.34
N SER A 35 -11.06 3.51 2.38
CA SER A 35 -11.79 3.86 1.16
C SER A 35 -10.91 4.72 0.24
N VAL A 36 -10.92 4.42 -1.05
CA VAL A 36 -10.28 5.24 -2.08
C VAL A 36 -11.27 6.32 -2.52
N LEU A 37 -10.84 7.58 -2.53
CA LEU A 37 -11.66 8.69 -2.97
C LEU A 37 -11.17 9.17 -4.33
N TYR A 38 -12.06 9.15 -5.32
CA TYR A 38 -11.84 9.73 -6.64
C TYR A 38 -12.48 11.11 -6.68
N THR A 39 -11.73 12.11 -7.11
CA THR A 39 -12.22 13.48 -7.25
C THR A 39 -11.96 13.99 -8.65
N ASP A 40 -12.98 14.50 -9.32
CA ASP A 40 -12.81 15.34 -10.51
C ASP A 40 -12.57 16.79 -10.04
N PRO A 41 -11.36 17.35 -10.17
CA PRO A 41 -11.06 18.69 -9.69
C PRO A 41 -11.80 19.78 -10.47
N ALA A 42 -12.26 19.51 -11.71
CA ALA A 42 -13.00 20.47 -12.52
C ALA A 42 -14.42 20.70 -12.01
N THR A 43 -15.11 19.62 -11.63
CA THR A 43 -16.50 19.67 -11.17
C THR A 43 -16.65 19.60 -9.64
N GLY A 44 -15.62 19.14 -8.93
CA GLY A 44 -15.68 18.78 -7.52
C GLY A 44 -16.46 17.49 -7.26
N ALA A 45 -16.85 16.75 -8.30
CA ALA A 45 -17.55 15.47 -8.15
C ALA A 45 -16.64 14.44 -7.47
N GLN A 46 -17.23 13.68 -6.54
CA GLN A 46 -16.51 12.70 -5.73
C GLN A 46 -17.16 11.33 -5.82
N LEU A 47 -16.33 10.29 -5.93
CA LEU A 47 -16.74 8.89 -5.85
C LEU A 47 -15.89 8.20 -4.79
N VAL A 48 -16.54 7.59 -3.81
CA VAL A 48 -15.86 6.80 -2.77
C VAL A 48 -16.02 5.33 -3.09
N VAL A 49 -14.90 4.64 -3.27
CA VAL A 49 -14.86 3.19 -3.47
C VAL A 49 -14.36 2.54 -2.17
N PRO A 50 -15.18 1.71 -1.50
CA PRO A 50 -14.73 0.97 -0.32
C PRO A 50 -13.56 0.05 -0.67
N GLY A 51 -12.49 0.09 0.14
CA GLY A 51 -11.39 -0.86 0.01
C GLY A 51 -11.89 -2.30 0.20
N GLY A 52 -11.64 -3.16 -0.78
CA GLY A 52 -12.05 -4.56 -0.73
C GLY A 52 -11.42 -5.28 0.47
N GLN A 53 -12.24 -5.95 1.27
CA GLN A 53 -11.78 -6.85 2.33
C GLN A 53 -10.92 -7.97 1.70
N PRO A 54 -9.76 -8.34 2.25
CA PRO A 54 -9.17 -9.62 1.90
C PRO A 54 -10.16 -10.70 2.36
N SER A 55 -10.68 -11.48 1.42
CA SER A 55 -11.49 -12.66 1.70
C SER A 55 -10.63 -13.62 2.52
N SER A 56 -10.81 -13.62 3.83
CA SER A 56 -10.25 -14.65 4.70
C SER A 56 -10.95 -15.96 4.37
N VAL A 57 -10.33 -16.77 3.52
CA VAL A 57 -10.66 -18.19 3.41
C VAL A 57 -10.39 -18.78 4.80
N ALA A 58 -11.47 -19.09 5.51
CA ALA A 58 -11.39 -19.78 6.79
C ALA A 58 -10.86 -21.20 6.53
N HIS A 59 -9.56 -21.40 6.72
CA HIS A 59 -9.00 -22.74 6.82
C HIS A 59 -9.41 -23.32 8.17
N SER A 60 -10.43 -24.18 8.15
CA SER A 60 -10.83 -25.04 9.25
C SER A 60 -9.73 -26.07 9.51
N HIS A 61 -8.94 -25.87 10.56
CA HIS A 61 -8.10 -26.92 11.10
C HIS A 61 -8.99 -27.99 11.76
N ALA A 62 -8.88 -29.23 11.30
CA ALA A 62 -9.43 -30.39 11.98
C ALA A 62 -8.73 -30.58 13.34
N PRO A 63 -9.42 -31.13 14.37
CA PRO A 63 -8.83 -31.29 15.70
C PRO A 63 -7.78 -32.41 15.70
N ASP A 64 -6.53 -32.07 16.00
CA ASP A 64 -5.47 -33.05 16.23
C ASP A 64 -5.68 -33.75 17.58
N TYR A 65 -5.55 -35.08 17.55
CA TYR A 65 -5.73 -35.99 18.68
C TYR A 65 -4.69 -35.74 19.79
N HIS A 66 -5.17 -35.58 21.02
CA HIS A 66 -4.35 -35.52 22.22
C HIS A 66 -3.66 -36.86 22.49
N HIS A 67 -2.32 -36.88 22.50
CA HIS A 67 -1.54 -37.95 23.13
C HIS A 67 -0.82 -37.40 24.37
N HIS A 68 -1.32 -37.81 25.54
CA HIS A 68 -0.67 -37.61 26.82
C HIS A 68 0.48 -38.62 26.98
N HIS A 69 1.72 -38.14 27.15
CA HIS A 69 2.78 -38.93 27.75
C HIS A 69 3.44 -38.14 28.89
N HIS A 70 3.23 -38.62 30.10
CA HIS A 70 3.95 -38.22 31.30
C HIS A 70 5.32 -38.86 31.31
N HIS A 71 6.39 -38.07 31.32
CA HIS A 71 7.68 -38.50 31.87
C HIS A 71 8.29 -37.38 32.70
N ALA A 72 8.51 -37.66 33.98
CA ALA A 72 9.23 -36.82 34.91
C ALA A 72 10.70 -37.20 34.89
N HIS A 73 11.57 -36.27 34.51
CA HIS A 73 13.00 -36.32 34.82
C HIS A 73 13.51 -34.90 35.08
N GLU A 74 13.90 -34.64 36.33
CA GLU A 74 14.74 -33.50 36.71
C GLU A 74 16.18 -33.79 36.28
N HIS A 75 16.74 -32.98 35.38
CA HIS A 75 18.18 -32.73 35.32
C HIS A 75 18.44 -31.31 34.84
N GLY A 76 18.90 -30.46 35.76
CA GLY A 76 19.35 -29.11 35.46
C GLY A 76 20.72 -29.13 34.78
N HIS A 77 20.73 -28.79 33.50
CA HIS A 77 21.92 -28.31 32.81
C HIS A 77 21.53 -27.05 32.02
N ALA A 78 22.01 -25.91 32.49
CA ALA A 78 21.90 -24.64 31.78
C ALA A 78 22.86 -24.65 30.59
N HIS A 79 22.33 -24.96 29.41
CA HIS A 79 22.97 -24.63 28.15
C HIS A 79 22.23 -23.42 27.56
N ASP A 80 22.93 -22.28 27.56
CA ASP A 80 22.47 -21.04 26.98
C ASP A 80 22.59 -21.15 25.45
N HIS A 81 21.64 -21.83 24.83
CA HIS A 81 21.49 -21.85 23.38
C HIS A 81 20.51 -20.76 22.98
N ALA A 82 21.06 -19.69 22.41
CA ALA A 82 20.29 -18.65 21.75
C ALA A 82 19.49 -19.27 20.58
N HIS A 83 18.23 -19.61 20.83
CA HIS A 83 17.27 -19.88 19.76
C HIS A 83 16.92 -18.56 19.08
N ILE A 84 17.60 -18.26 17.98
CA ILE A 84 17.10 -17.31 17.00
C ILE A 84 15.88 -17.99 16.36
N HIS A 85 14.68 -17.60 16.80
CA HIS A 85 13.44 -18.04 16.18
C HIS A 85 13.26 -17.36 14.82
N ASP A 86 13.69 -18.04 13.76
CA ASP A 86 13.49 -17.67 12.36
C ASP A 86 12.25 -18.37 11.78
N HIS A 87 11.04 -17.93 12.16
CA HIS A 87 9.78 -18.54 11.69
C HIS A 87 8.69 -17.56 11.24
N SER A 88 9.00 -16.29 10.96
CA SER A 88 8.01 -15.33 10.45
C SER A 88 8.24 -14.86 9.00
N HIS A 89 9.35 -15.26 8.36
CA HIS A 89 9.70 -14.76 7.04
C HIS A 89 8.96 -15.48 5.89
N ALA A 90 8.78 -16.80 5.96
CA ALA A 90 8.20 -17.58 4.86
C ALA A 90 6.75 -17.19 4.51
N ARG A 91 5.88 -17.04 5.52
CA ARG A 91 4.48 -16.63 5.31
C ARG A 91 4.38 -15.19 4.79
N THR A 92 5.26 -14.31 5.26
CA THR A 92 5.32 -12.91 4.83
C THR A 92 5.71 -12.82 3.36
N ILE A 93 6.75 -13.54 2.94
CA ILE A 93 7.19 -13.59 1.54
C ILE A 93 6.09 -14.14 0.63
N THR A 94 5.39 -15.20 1.05
CA THR A 94 4.30 -15.79 0.26
C THR A 94 3.14 -14.80 0.07
N LEU A 95 2.73 -14.11 1.14
CA LEU A 95 1.67 -13.10 1.05
C LEU A 95 2.08 -11.91 0.16
N GLU A 96 3.31 -11.43 0.27
CA GLU A 96 3.84 -10.37 -0.60
C GLU A 96 3.81 -10.80 -2.08
N GLN A 97 4.22 -12.04 -2.37
CA GLN A 97 4.18 -12.60 -3.73
C GLN A 97 2.75 -12.68 -4.27
N ASP A 98 1.80 -13.14 -3.46
CA ASP A 98 0.39 -13.25 -3.86
C ASP A 98 -0.24 -11.88 -4.15
N ILE A 99 0.06 -10.87 -3.31
CA ILE A 99 -0.42 -9.49 -3.51
C ILE A 99 0.16 -8.91 -4.81
N LEU A 100 1.46 -9.07 -5.03
CA LEU A 100 2.12 -8.60 -6.25
C LEU A 100 1.57 -9.30 -7.50
N ALA A 101 1.31 -10.61 -7.42
CA ALA A 101 0.71 -11.38 -8.51
C ALA A 101 -0.71 -10.90 -8.84
N LYS A 102 -1.54 -10.64 -7.83
CA LYS A 102 -2.88 -10.08 -8.02
C LYS A 102 -2.81 -8.71 -8.72
N ASN A 103 -1.93 -7.83 -8.27
CA ASN A 103 -1.76 -6.51 -8.87
C ASN A 103 -1.23 -6.61 -10.32
N GLN A 104 -0.33 -7.54 -10.59
CA GLN A 104 0.19 -7.79 -11.94
C GLN A 104 -0.93 -8.20 -12.91
N LEU A 105 -1.83 -9.10 -12.50
CA LEU A 105 -2.98 -9.50 -13.31
C LEU A 105 -3.92 -8.31 -13.61
N ALA A 106 -4.14 -7.43 -12.63
CA ALA A 106 -4.91 -6.20 -12.86
C ALA A 106 -4.17 -5.25 -13.83
N ALA A 107 -2.87 -5.07 -13.66
CA ALA A 107 -2.06 -4.23 -14.54
C ALA A 107 -2.04 -4.74 -15.99
N GLU A 108 -2.06 -6.06 -16.21
CA GLU A 108 -2.18 -6.66 -17.55
C GLU A 108 -3.52 -6.36 -18.21
N ARG A 109 -4.62 -6.41 -17.45
CA ARG A 109 -5.93 -5.99 -17.96
C ARG A 109 -5.94 -4.51 -18.36
N ASN A 110 -5.35 -3.65 -17.55
CA ASN A 110 -5.26 -2.21 -17.85
C ASN A 110 -4.45 -1.97 -19.12
N ARG A 111 -3.29 -2.64 -19.26
CA ARG A 111 -2.48 -2.56 -20.48
C ARG A 111 -3.27 -2.99 -21.72
N GLY A 112 -3.99 -4.12 -21.66
CA GLY A 112 -4.84 -4.56 -22.77
C GLY A 112 -5.97 -3.58 -23.08
N TRP A 113 -6.55 -2.94 -22.05
CA TRP A 113 -7.60 -1.93 -22.23
C TRP A 113 -7.09 -0.66 -22.93
N PHE A 114 -5.89 -0.18 -22.55
CA PHE A 114 -5.24 0.98 -23.15
C PHE A 114 -4.76 0.69 -24.58
N ASP A 115 -4.12 -0.46 -24.78
CA ASP A 115 -3.60 -0.89 -26.09
C ASP A 115 -4.73 -1.04 -27.12
N GLY A 116 -5.83 -1.70 -26.74
CA GLY A 116 -7.02 -1.83 -27.60
C GLY A 116 -7.73 -0.50 -27.94
N ARG A 117 -7.30 0.61 -27.35
CA ARG A 117 -7.79 1.99 -27.60
C ARG A 117 -6.72 2.91 -28.16
N GLU A 118 -5.54 2.38 -28.47
CA GLU A 118 -4.40 3.15 -28.96
C GLU A 118 -3.97 4.27 -27.97
N VAL A 119 -4.14 4.02 -26.67
CA VAL A 119 -3.75 4.96 -25.60
C VAL A 119 -2.36 4.62 -25.09
N LEU A 120 -1.43 5.56 -25.21
CA LEU A 120 -0.13 5.47 -24.55
C LEU A 120 -0.28 5.82 -23.06
N ALA A 121 -0.26 4.81 -22.19
CA ALA A 121 -0.25 5.01 -20.75
C ALA A 121 1.19 5.06 -20.20
N ILE A 122 1.52 6.14 -19.48
CA ILE A 122 2.85 6.34 -18.87
C ILE A 122 2.68 6.42 -17.35
N ASN A 123 3.35 5.52 -16.62
CA ASN A 123 3.44 5.58 -15.17
C ASN A 123 4.71 6.34 -14.77
N LEU A 124 4.57 7.47 -14.05
CA LEU A 124 5.69 8.29 -13.60
C LEU A 124 5.89 8.14 -12.09
N LEU A 125 6.97 7.44 -11.70
CA LEU A 125 7.38 7.25 -10.32
C LEU A 125 8.60 8.13 -10.00
N SER A 126 8.60 8.78 -8.84
CA SER A 126 9.74 9.58 -8.39
C SER A 126 9.77 9.73 -6.88
N ALA A 127 10.92 10.08 -6.31
CA ALA A 127 10.97 10.51 -4.91
C ALA A 127 10.12 11.78 -4.68
N PRO A 128 9.57 12.00 -3.47
CA PRO A 128 8.89 13.24 -3.13
C PRO A 128 9.78 14.46 -3.41
N GLY A 129 9.23 15.48 -4.07
CA GLY A 129 9.96 16.71 -4.39
C GLY A 129 10.93 16.63 -5.57
N ALA A 130 11.03 15.50 -6.29
CA ALA A 130 11.90 15.35 -7.46
C ALA A 130 11.46 16.15 -8.72
N GLY A 131 10.32 16.85 -8.65
CA GLY A 131 9.83 17.69 -9.75
C GLY A 131 8.93 16.99 -10.77
N LYS A 132 8.37 15.81 -10.45
CA LYS A 132 7.36 15.10 -11.29
C LYS A 132 6.29 16.04 -11.84
N THR A 133 5.69 16.84 -10.96
CA THR A 133 4.58 17.71 -11.36
C THR A 133 5.07 18.84 -12.26
N SER A 134 6.27 19.36 -12.02
CA SER A 134 6.86 20.43 -12.85
C SER A 134 7.19 19.95 -14.27
N ILE A 135 7.72 18.73 -14.43
CA ILE A 135 7.95 18.17 -15.76
C ILE A 135 6.62 17.91 -16.48
N LEU A 136 5.62 17.37 -15.79
CA LEU A 136 4.29 17.13 -16.36
C LEU A 136 3.62 18.43 -16.83
N GLU A 137 3.61 19.47 -16.00
CA GLU A 137 3.05 20.77 -16.37
C GLU A 137 3.70 21.33 -17.64
N ARG A 138 5.02 21.24 -17.74
CA ARG A 138 5.77 21.72 -18.90
C ARG A 138 5.43 20.90 -20.14
N THR A 139 5.41 19.57 -20.03
CA THR A 139 5.05 18.67 -21.13
C THR A 139 3.63 18.95 -21.64
N ILE A 140 2.67 19.16 -20.75
CA ILE A 140 1.28 19.49 -21.12
C ILE A 140 1.23 20.80 -21.90
N ARG A 141 1.91 21.85 -21.42
CA ARG A 141 1.92 23.15 -22.10
C ARG A 141 2.63 23.12 -23.46
N GLU A 142 3.71 22.35 -23.57
CA GLU A 142 4.49 22.24 -24.81
C GLU A 142 3.80 21.40 -25.88
N LEU A 143 3.13 20.31 -25.50
CA LEU A 143 2.35 19.48 -26.42
C LEU A 143 0.99 20.10 -26.77
N GLY A 144 0.44 20.94 -25.90
CA GLY A 144 -0.83 21.61 -26.11
C GLY A 144 -2.00 20.63 -26.22
N ALA A 145 -2.88 20.84 -27.18
CA ALA A 145 -4.09 20.02 -27.35
C ALA A 145 -3.88 18.74 -28.16
N THR A 146 -2.72 18.57 -28.82
CA THR A 146 -2.48 17.45 -29.75
C THR A 146 -1.08 16.85 -29.53
N PRO A 147 -0.98 15.61 -29.02
CA PRO A 147 -2.07 14.69 -28.66
C PRO A 147 -2.84 15.16 -27.41
N PRO A 148 -4.09 14.72 -27.21
CA PRO A 148 -4.81 14.97 -25.97
C PRO A 148 -4.10 14.25 -24.80
N ILE A 149 -3.96 14.94 -23.67
CA ILE A 149 -3.31 14.42 -22.46
C ILE A 149 -4.33 14.38 -21.34
N TYR A 150 -4.45 13.22 -20.70
CA TYR A 150 -5.25 13.02 -19.49
C TYR A 150 -4.32 12.55 -18.38
N VAL A 151 -4.55 13.03 -17.17
CA VAL A 151 -3.70 12.69 -16.02
C VAL A 151 -4.52 12.01 -14.93
N ILE A 152 -3.97 10.93 -14.38
CA ILE A 152 -4.45 10.34 -13.12
C ILE A 152 -3.39 10.71 -12.07
N GLU A 153 -3.81 11.42 -11.03
CA GLU A 153 -2.94 11.88 -9.95
C GLU A 153 -3.25 11.06 -8.69
N GLY A 154 -2.21 10.47 -8.09
CA GLY A 154 -2.33 9.72 -6.85
C GLY A 154 -1.60 10.43 -5.72
N ASP A 155 -2.34 10.94 -4.74
CA ASP A 155 -1.81 11.60 -3.55
C ASP A 155 -2.56 11.13 -2.29
N GLN A 156 -1.97 11.28 -1.11
CA GLN A 156 -2.55 10.79 0.13
C GLN A 156 -3.79 11.60 0.55
N ALA A 157 -3.77 12.93 0.39
CA ALA A 157 -4.85 13.77 0.93
C ALA A 157 -5.05 15.15 0.29
N THR A 158 -4.30 15.56 -0.75
CA THR A 158 -4.41 16.93 -1.31
C THR A 158 -4.87 16.95 -2.77
N LEU A 159 -5.26 18.13 -3.24
CA LEU A 159 -5.57 18.41 -4.66
C LEU A 159 -4.50 19.27 -5.33
N ASN A 160 -3.40 19.56 -4.63
CA ASN A 160 -2.43 20.59 -5.05
C ASN A 160 -1.83 20.28 -6.42
N ASP A 161 -1.40 19.04 -6.64
CA ASP A 161 -0.81 18.63 -7.91
C ASP A 161 -1.86 18.58 -9.02
N SER A 162 -3.07 18.07 -8.74
CA SER A 162 -4.20 18.07 -9.66
C SER A 162 -4.59 19.48 -10.12
N GLU A 163 -4.68 20.46 -9.22
CA GLU A 163 -5.00 21.84 -9.58
C GLU A 163 -3.95 22.46 -10.50
N ARG A 164 -2.67 22.19 -10.22
CA ARG A 164 -1.55 22.64 -11.05
C ARG A 164 -1.57 22.02 -12.45
N ILE A 165 -1.84 20.72 -12.54
CA ILE A 165 -1.98 19.99 -13.81
C ILE A 165 -3.15 20.55 -14.63
N ARG A 166 -4.30 20.78 -13.99
CA ARG A 166 -5.46 21.39 -14.64
C ARG A 166 -5.15 22.79 -15.16
N ALA A 167 -4.46 23.61 -14.35
CA ALA A 167 -4.03 24.94 -14.77
C ALA A 167 -3.03 24.90 -15.94
N ALA A 168 -2.28 23.81 -16.11
CA ALA A 168 -1.42 23.59 -17.28
C ALA A 168 -2.20 23.22 -18.55
N GLY A 169 -3.45 22.77 -18.43
CA GLY A 169 -4.37 22.56 -19.56
C GLY A 169 -4.82 21.10 -19.78
N ALA A 170 -4.47 20.17 -18.90
CA ALA A 170 -4.90 18.76 -19.02
C ALA A 170 -6.06 18.44 -18.07
N PRO A 171 -7.08 17.69 -18.50
CA PRO A 171 -8.02 17.04 -17.60
C PRO A 171 -7.29 16.10 -16.65
N VAL A 172 -7.69 16.11 -15.39
CA VAL A 172 -7.06 15.32 -14.34
C VAL A 172 -8.12 14.65 -13.47
N LEU A 173 -7.88 13.39 -13.11
CA LEU A 173 -8.62 12.67 -12.09
C LEU A 173 -7.72 12.49 -10.87
N GLN A 174 -8.14 13.02 -9.72
CA GLN A 174 -7.46 12.80 -8.46
C GLN A 174 -7.91 11.47 -7.86
N ILE A 175 -6.96 10.68 -7.39
CA ILE A 175 -7.16 9.52 -6.54
C ILE A 175 -6.51 9.80 -5.19
N ASN A 176 -7.30 9.89 -4.13
CA ASN A 176 -6.80 9.98 -2.77
C ASN A 176 -6.66 8.57 -2.18
N THR A 177 -5.41 8.17 -1.95
CA THR A 177 -5.04 6.83 -1.46
C THR A 177 -5.17 6.69 0.07
N GLY A 178 -5.45 7.79 0.77
CA GLY A 178 -5.50 7.83 2.23
C GLY A 178 -4.12 7.53 2.82
N THR A 179 -3.99 6.38 3.48
CA THR A 179 -2.72 5.93 4.07
C THR A 179 -1.81 5.20 3.07
N GLY A 180 -2.31 4.85 1.88
CA GLY A 180 -1.52 4.21 0.84
C GLY A 180 -0.45 5.15 0.27
N CYS A 181 0.76 4.64 0.05
CA CYS A 181 1.88 5.40 -0.53
C CYS A 181 2.10 5.12 -2.02
N HIS A 182 1.23 4.32 -2.64
CA HIS A 182 1.27 3.94 -4.05
C HIS A 182 -0.14 3.81 -4.61
N LEU A 183 -0.24 3.79 -5.94
CA LEU A 183 -1.45 3.42 -6.67
C LEU A 183 -1.39 1.93 -7.03
N ASP A 184 -2.49 1.23 -6.77
CA ASP A 184 -2.69 -0.14 -7.27
C ASP A 184 -3.33 -0.11 -8.65
N ALA A 185 -3.12 -1.17 -9.44
CA ALA A 185 -3.73 -1.29 -10.75
C ALA A 185 -5.26 -1.40 -10.69
N GLU A 186 -5.84 -1.85 -9.57
CA GLU A 186 -7.31 -1.82 -9.40
C GLU A 186 -7.88 -0.39 -9.25
N MET A 187 -7.03 0.61 -9.00
CA MET A 187 -7.44 2.01 -8.91
C MET A 187 -7.45 2.73 -10.27
N VAL A 188 -6.95 2.08 -11.34
CA VAL A 188 -6.74 2.66 -12.68
C VAL A 188 -7.55 1.88 -13.70
#